data_AF-A0A558J150-F1
#
_entry.id   AF-A0A558J150-F1
#
_cell.length_a   1.000
_cell.length_b   1.000
_cell.length_c   1.000
_cell.angle_alpha   90.00
_cell.angle_beta   90.00
_cell.angle_gamma   90.00
#
_symmetry.space_group_name_H-M   'P 1'
#
loop_
_entity.id
_entity.type
_entity.pdbx_description
1 polymer ?
#
loop_
_entity_poly.entity_id
_entity_poly.type
_entity_poly.pdbx_seq_one_letter_code
_entity_poly.pdbx_strand_id
1 'polypeptide(L)'
;MNSDEILLSQLHELPLTKEDQRFILHCLRVGGVVDHSSVLATYQTCWLTAAESASSPQQDNAGRRAANTFLREALGVEAPATAR
;
A
#
# COMPACT_ATOMS: atom_id res chain seq x y z
N MET A 1 -21.11 1.54 -6.64
CA MET A 1 -19.70 1.17 -6.42
C MET A 1 -18.90 2.45 -6.36
N ASN A 2 -18.25 2.72 -5.24
CA ASN A 2 -17.40 3.90 -5.08
C ASN A 2 -16.12 3.69 -5.91
N SER A 3 -15.60 4.72 -6.58
CA SER A 3 -14.38 4.61 -7.42
C SER A 3 -13.18 4.12 -6.61
N ASP A 4 -13.12 4.45 -5.32
CA ASP A 4 -12.11 3.95 -4.39
C ASP A 4 -12.19 2.43 -4.16
N GLU A 5 -13.41 1.86 -4.12
CA GLU A 5 -13.62 0.42 -3.92
C GLU A 5 -13.18 -0.37 -5.16
N ILE A 6 -13.47 0.15 -6.35
CA ILE A 6 -13.00 -0.43 -7.62
C ILE A 6 -11.48 -0.40 -7.65
N LEU A 7 -10.89 0.71 -7.23
CA LEU A 7 -9.44 0.89 -7.25
C LEU A 7 -8.73 -0.10 -6.32
N LEU A 8 -9.20 -0.22 -5.08
CA LEU A 8 -8.63 -1.13 -4.08
C LEU A 8 -9.00 -2.60 -4.30
N SER A 9 -9.96 -2.92 -5.17
CA SER A 9 -10.32 -4.31 -5.48
C SER A 9 -9.14 -5.13 -6.00
N GLN A 10 -8.12 -4.49 -6.59
CA GLN A 10 -6.88 -5.15 -7.01
C GLN A 10 -6.06 -5.70 -5.84
N LEU A 11 -6.26 -5.18 -4.62
CA LEU A 11 -5.54 -5.59 -3.41
C LEU A 11 -6.38 -6.49 -2.48
N HIS A 12 -7.51 -7.03 -2.95
CA HIS A 12 -8.47 -7.77 -2.11
C HIS A 12 -7.90 -9.05 -1.46
N GLU A 13 -6.84 -9.62 -2.04
CA GLU A 13 -6.16 -10.81 -1.52
C GLU A 13 -5.19 -10.49 -0.37
N LEU A 14 -4.86 -9.22 -0.17
CA LEU A 14 -3.96 -8.80 0.90
C LEU A 14 -4.74 -8.58 2.20
N PRO A 15 -4.18 -8.95 3.37
CA PRO A 15 -4.81 -8.75 4.67
C PRO A 15 -4.68 -7.27 5.13
N LEU A 16 -5.23 -6.35 4.33
CA LEU A 16 -5.18 -4.92 4.58
C LEU A 16 -6.24 -4.50 5.61
N THR A 17 -5.80 -3.72 6.60
CA THR A 17 -6.73 -3.07 7.54
C THR A 17 -7.41 -1.87 6.88
N LYS A 18 -8.46 -1.35 7.52
CA LYS A 18 -9.10 -0.09 7.10
C LYS A 18 -8.12 1.09 7.11
N GLU A 19 -7.13 1.07 8.00
CA GLU A 19 -6.11 2.12 8.08
C GLU A 19 -5.14 2.04 6.89
N ASP A 20 -4.73 0.84 6.50
CA ASP A 20 -3.90 0.63 5.31
C ASP A 20 -4.61 1.12 4.04
N GLN A 21 -5.89 0.76 3.88
CA GLN A 21 -6.71 1.22 2.74
C GLN A 21 -6.80 2.75 2.68
N ARG A 22 -7.01 3.42 3.82
CA ARG A 22 -7.03 4.89 3.89
C ARG A 22 -5.67 5.48 3.54
N PHE A 23 -4.59 4.89 4.03
CA PHE A 23 -3.23 5.35 3.73
C PHE A 23 -2.91 5.24 2.24
N ILE A 24 -3.25 4.10 1.61
CA ILE A 24 -3.05 3.88 0.18
C ILE A 24 -3.81 4.91 -0.63
N LEU A 25 -5.11 5.09 -0.35
CA LEU A 25 -5.94 6.09 -1.03
C LEU A 25 -5.41 7.51 -0.84
N HIS A 26 -4.93 7.85 0.35
CA HIS A 26 -4.29 9.14 0.60
C HIS A 26 -3.05 9.33 -0.28
N CYS A 27 -2.16 8.33 -0.33
CA CYS A 27 -0.95 8.44 -1.13
C CYS A 27 -1.25 8.56 -2.64
N LEU A 28 -2.21 7.79 -3.16
CA LEU A 28 -2.60 7.88 -4.57
C LEU A 28 -3.17 9.26 -4.93
N ARG A 29 -3.98 9.85 -4.04
CA ARG A 29 -4.56 11.19 -4.24
C ARG A 29 -3.53 12.30 -4.16
N VAL A 30 -2.60 12.23 -3.20
CA VAL A 30 -1.60 13.28 -2.97
C VAL A 30 -0.44 13.18 -3.96
N GLY A 31 -0.03 11.97 -4.33
CA GLY A 31 1.10 11.71 -5.22
C GLY A 31 0.90 12.10 -6.68
N GLY A 32 -0.30 12.57 -7.07
CA GLY A 32 -0.58 13.04 -8.43
C GLY A 32 -0.40 11.98 -9.51
N VAL A 33 -0.66 10.71 -9.17
CA VAL A 33 -0.43 9.57 -10.05
C VAL A 33 -1.45 9.53 -11.18
N VAL A 34 -0.97 9.37 -12.42
CA VAL A 34 -1.84 9.24 -13.59
C VAL A 34 -2.31 7.79 -13.80
N ASP A 35 -1.47 6.80 -13.47
CA ASP A 35 -1.80 5.37 -13.55
C ASP A 35 -1.75 4.69 -12.18
N HIS A 36 -2.89 4.67 -11.50
CA HIS A 36 -3.01 4.03 -10.20
C HIS A 36 -2.86 2.50 -10.26
N SER A 37 -3.20 1.86 -11.38
CA SER A 37 -3.19 0.40 -11.49
C SER A 37 -1.77 -0.14 -11.49
N SER A 38 -0.85 0.50 -12.22
CA SER A 38 0.58 0.13 -12.20
C SER A 38 1.20 0.27 -10.80
N VAL A 39 0.86 1.36 -10.09
CA VAL A 39 1.32 1.59 -8.71
C VAL A 39 0.78 0.52 -7.77
N LEU A 40 -0.49 0.15 -7.88
CA LEU A 40 -1.11 -0.87 -7.03
C LEU A 40 -0.58 -2.28 -7.30
N ALA A 41 -0.31 -2.62 -8.56
CA ALA A 41 0.31 -3.89 -8.93
C ALA A 41 1.74 -4.02 -8.33
N THR A 42 2.50 -2.93 -8.36
CA THR A 42 3.84 -2.88 -7.75
C THR A 42 3.75 -2.95 -6.22
N TYR A 43 2.79 -2.24 -5.62
CA TYR A 43 2.50 -2.31 -4.19
C TYR A 43 2.23 -3.77 -3.75
N GLN A 44 1.39 -4.49 -4.49
CA GLN A 44 1.08 -5.89 -4.22
C GLN A 44 2.31 -6.79 -4.33
N THR A 45 3.14 -6.57 -5.35
CA THR A 45 4.38 -7.33 -5.55
C THR A 45 5.34 -7.11 -4.38
N CYS A 46 5.58 -5.86 -3.98
CA CYS A 46 6.42 -5.53 -2.83
C CYS A 46 5.91 -6.18 -1.54
N TRP A 47 4.58 -6.21 -1.36
CA TRP A 47 3.98 -6.88 -0.21
C TRP A 47 4.30 -8.37 -0.18
N LEU A 48 3.96 -9.08 -1.27
CA LEU A 48 4.07 -10.54 -1.36
C LEU A 48 5.54 -10.98 -1.22
N THR A 49 6.47 -10.32 -1.92
CA THR A 49 7.90 -10.66 -1.83
C THR A 49 8.45 -10.50 -0.41
N ALA A 50 8.04 -9.44 0.31
CA ALA A 50 8.48 -9.22 1.68
C ALA A 50 7.82 -10.20 2.67
N ALA A 51 6.55 -10.53 2.46
CA ALA A 51 5.82 -11.52 3.25
C ALA A 51 6.41 -12.93 3.10
N GLU A 52 6.73 -13.34 1.87
CA GLU A 52 7.36 -14.65 1.57
C GLU A 52 8.73 -14.81 2.23
N SER A 53 9.47 -13.70 2.37
CA SER A 53 10.81 -13.69 2.97
C SER A 53 10.80 -13.66 4.50
N ALA A 54 9.63 -13.49 5.12
CA ALA A 54 9.47 -13.31 6.57
C ALA A 54 8.92 -14.56 7.26
N SER A 55 9.19 -14.69 8.56
CA SER A 55 8.59 -15.72 9.40
C SER A 55 7.09 -15.53 9.56
N SER A 56 6.31 -16.61 9.75
CA SER A 56 4.83 -16.54 9.77
C SER A 56 4.22 -15.47 10.68
N PRO A 57 4.73 -15.16 11.89
CA PRO A 57 4.16 -14.09 12.73
C PRO A 57 4.44 -12.68 12.20
N GLN A 58 5.37 -12.54 11.25
CA GLN A 58 5.89 -11.27 10.75
C GLN A 58 5.50 -10.97 9.31
N GLN A 59 4.92 -11.93 8.58
CA GLN A 59 4.64 -11.80 7.13
C GLN A 59 3.81 -10.55 6.81
N ASP A 60 2.71 -10.36 7.52
CA ASP A 60 1.84 -9.21 7.28
C ASP A 60 2.57 -7.89 7.56
N ASN A 61 3.31 -7.81 8.68
CA ASN A 61 4.06 -6.60 9.03
C ASN A 61 5.20 -6.32 8.04
N ALA A 62 5.87 -7.36 7.54
CA ALA A 62 6.92 -7.26 6.54
C ALA A 62 6.34 -6.74 5.21
N GLY A 63 5.24 -7.34 4.74
CA GLY A 63 4.52 -6.90 3.55
C GLY A 63 4.07 -5.44 3.66
N ARG A 64 3.43 -5.06 4.77
CA ARG A 64 2.96 -3.69 5.06
C ARG A 64 4.08 -2.68 5.00
N ARG A 65 5.22 -3.00 5.63
CA ARG A 65 6.38 -2.10 5.63
C ARG A 65 6.98 -1.93 4.26
N ALA A 66 7.18 -3.02 3.52
CA ALA A 66 7.78 -2.97 2.18
C ALA A 66 6.89 -2.20 1.20
N ALA A 67 5.60 -2.56 1.13
CA ALA A 67 4.66 -1.94 0.21
C ALA A 67 4.41 -0.46 0.53
N ASN A 68 4.29 -0.09 1.82
CA ASN A 68 4.14 1.31 2.22
C ASN A 68 5.42 2.12 1.97
N THR A 69 6.60 1.51 2.07
CA THR A 69 7.87 2.19 1.73
C THR A 69 7.91 2.50 0.24
N PHE A 70 7.65 1.50 -0.61
CA PHE A 70 7.52 1.70 -2.05
C PHE A 70 6.51 2.81 -2.38
N LEU A 71 5.32 2.78 -1.76
CA LEU A 71 4.27 3.76 -2.05
C LEU A 71 4.69 5.19 -1.69
N ARG A 72 5.45 5.37 -0.60
CA ARG A 72 5.98 6.70 -0.23
C ARG A 72 7.05 7.18 -1.20
N GLU A 73 7.96 6.30 -1.59
CA GLU A 73 9.06 6.62 -2.50
C GLU A 73 8.57 6.91 -3.91
N ALA A 74 7.69 6.05 -4.45
CA ALA A 74 7.12 6.21 -5.79
C ALA A 74 6.29 7.49 -5.91
N LEU A 75 5.63 7.91 -4.83
CA LEU A 75 4.65 9.00 -4.84
C LEU A 75 5.16 10.28 -4.19
N GLY A 76 6.37 10.28 -3.63
CA GLY A 76 6.92 11.43 -2.90
C GLY A 76 6.11 11.84 -1.67
N VAL A 77 5.34 10.93 -1.08
CA VAL A 77 4.46 11.21 0.05
C VAL A 77 5.24 10.96 1.34
N GLU A 78 5.60 12.02 2.05
CA GLU A 78 6.10 11.88 3.41
C GLU A 78 5.01 11.31 4.32
N ALA A 79 5.40 10.40 5.22
CA ALA A 79 4.47 9.92 6.23
C ALA A 79 3.94 11.13 7.01
N PRO A 80 2.64 11.20 7.37
CA PRO A 80 2.17 12.23 8.27
C PRO A 80 3.05 12.15 9.52
N ALA A 81 3.75 13.26 9.80
CA ALA A 81 4.62 13.36 10.97
C ALA A 81 3.81 12.87 12.16
N THR A 82 4.21 11.74 12.74
CA THR A 82 3.59 11.25 13.96
C THR A 82 3.88 12.32 14.99
N ALA A 83 2.88 13.17 15.26
CA ALA A 83 2.94 14.14 16.33
C ALA A 83 3.21 13.33 17.61
N ARG A 84 4.40 13.56 18.18
CA ARG A 84 4.79 13.04 19.49
C ARG A 84 3.95 13.69 20.58
#